data_AF-A0A934LV33-F1
#
_entry.id   AF-A0A934LV33-F1
#
_cell.length_a   1.000
_cell.length_b   1.000
_cell.length_c   1.000
_cell.angle_alpha   90.00
_cell.angle_beta   90.00
_cell.angle_gamma   90.00
#
_symmetry.space_group_name_H-M   'P 1'
#
loop_
_entity.id
_entity.type
_entity.pdbx_description
1 polymer ?
#
loop_
_entity_poly.entity_id
_entity_poly.type
_entity_poly.pdbx_seq_one_letter_code
_entity_poly.pdbx_strand_id
1 'polypeptide(L)' 'MDSNYSSHQTPQFRVLSDSQIEKVYQATLECLQRTGINVLNDEARDLLATAGAHIDGV' A
#
# COMPACT_ATOMS: atom_id res chain seq x y z
N MET A 1 -16.32 -33.92 -23.77
CA MET A 1 -15.36 -33.39 -22.78
C MET A 1 -16.03 -32.20 -22.13
N ASP A 2 -16.83 -32.50 -21.12
CA ASP A 2 -17.69 -31.58 -20.40
C ASP A 2 -16.85 -30.76 -19.42
N SER A 3 -16.70 -29.46 -19.69
CA SER A 3 -16.05 -28.52 -18.78
C SER A 3 -17.14 -27.72 -18.07
N ASN A 4 -17.54 -28.21 -16.89
CA ASN A 4 -18.34 -27.46 -15.92
C ASN A 4 -17.53 -26.25 -15.40
N TYR A 5 -17.45 -25.18 -16.19
CA TYR A 5 -16.93 -23.90 -15.73
C TYR A 5 -18.09 -23.02 -15.30
N SER A 6 -18.60 -23.26 -14.09
CA SER A 6 -19.48 -22.32 -13.41
C SER A 6 -18.61 -21.19 -12.86
N SER A 7 -18.60 -20.05 -13.54
CA SER A 7 -18.00 -18.81 -13.03
C SER A 7 -18.78 -18.38 -11.79
N HIS A 8 -18.34 -18.83 -10.62
CA HIS A 8 -18.82 -18.34 -9.33
C HIS A 8 -18.32 -16.91 -9.11
N GLN A 9 -18.91 -15.93 -9.81
CA GLN A 9 -18.69 -14.53 -9.52
C GLN A 9 -19.40 -14.21 -8.20
N THR A 10 -18.73 -14.44 -7.08
CA THR A 10 -19.15 -13.85 -5.81
C THR A 10 -19.14 -12.34 -6.00
N PRO A 11 -20.29 -11.63 -5.87
CA PRO A 11 -20.29 -10.18 -5.96
C PRO A 11 -19.35 -9.63 -4.89
N GLN A 12 -18.23 -9.05 -5.31
CA GLN A 12 -17.34 -8.36 -4.39
C GLN A 12 -18.02 -7.06 -3.98
N PHE A 13 -18.27 -6.91 -2.68
CA PHE A 13 -18.76 -5.67 -2.13
C PHE A 13 -17.63 -4.62 -2.17
N ARG A 14 -17.53 -3.91 -3.31
CA ARG A 14 -16.54 -2.85 -3.53
C ARG A 14 -17.20 -1.50 -3.24
N VAL A 15 -16.85 -0.91 -2.10
CA VAL A 15 -17.39 0.39 -1.64
C VAL A 15 -16.77 1.57 -2.39
N LEU A 16 -15.50 1.45 -2.80
CA LEU A 16 -14.76 2.51 -3.46
C LEU A 16 -14.55 2.21 -4.94
N SER A 17 -14.77 3.19 -5.80
CA SER A 17 -14.36 3.14 -7.20
C SER A 17 -12.83 3.14 -7.34
N ASP A 18 -12.33 2.71 -8.49
CA ASP A 18 -10.88 2.71 -8.76
C ASP A 18 -10.27 4.12 -8.63
N SER A 19 -11.00 5.15 -9.06
CA SER A 19 -10.58 6.55 -8.88
C SER A 19 -10.56 7.01 -7.42
N GLN A 20 -11.43 6.46 -6.56
CA GLN A 20 -11.38 6.73 -5.12
C GLN A 20 -10.20 6.01 -4.46
N ILE A 21 -9.90 4.78 -4.90
CA ILE A 21 -8.72 4.03 -4.44
C ILE A 21 -7.44 4.77 -4.84
N GLU A 22 -7.36 5.26 -6.07
CA GLU A 22 -6.21 6.05 -6.55
C GLU A 22 -6.00 7.30 -5.69
N LYS A 23 -7.07 8.02 -5.33
CA LYS A 23 -6.98 9.17 -4.42
C LYS A 23 -6.41 8.81 -3.06
N VAL A 24 -6.87 7.70 -2.46
CA VAL A 24 -6.34 7.22 -1.18
C VAL A 24 -4.88 6.81 -1.30
N TYR A 25 -4.50 6.15 -2.39
CA TYR A 25 -3.13 5.76 -2.67
C TYR A 25 -2.21 6.98 -2.78
N GLN A 26 -2.58 7.99 -3.57
CA GLN A 26 -1.81 9.23 -3.72
C GLN A 26 -1.70 9.99 -2.39
N ALA A 27 -2.80 10.10 -1.64
CA ALA A 27 -2.77 10.73 -0.32
C ALA A 27 -1.85 9.98 0.66
N THR A 28 -1.79 8.65 0.57
CA THR A 28 -0.90 7.83 1.41
C THR A 28 0.57 8.10 1.07
N LEU A 29 0.91 8.14 -0.23
CA LEU A 29 2.26 8.49 -0.68
C LEU A 29 2.66 9.90 -0.24
N GLU A 30 1.76 10.87 -0.39
CA GLU A 30 2.00 12.24 0.07
C GLU A 30 2.25 12.29 1.59
N CYS A 31 1.45 11.57 2.38
CA CYS A 31 1.64 11.49 3.82
C CYS A 31 3.03 10.93 4.18
N LEU A 32 3.42 9.82 3.55
CA LEU A 32 4.72 9.18 3.77
C LEU A 32 5.88 10.07 3.33
N GLN A 33 5.76 10.75 2.19
CA GLN A 33 6.82 11.62 1.68
C GLN A 33 6.98 12.89 2.52
N ARG A 34 5.87 13.50 2.96
CA ARG A 34 5.89 14.79 3.66
C ARG A 34 6.11 14.66 5.17
N THR A 35 5.60 13.58 5.77
CA THR A 35 5.60 13.41 7.23
C THR A 35 6.52 12.26 7.67
N GLY A 36 6.67 11.23 6.84
CA GLY A 36 7.41 10.02 7.23
C GLY A 36 6.67 9.16 8.26
N ILE A 37 7.41 8.23 8.84
CA ILE A 37 6.94 7.34 9.92
C ILE A 37 8.05 7.13 10.95
N ASN A 38 7.68 6.95 12.22
CA ASN A 38 8.63 6.62 13.27
C ASN A 38 8.88 5.11 13.29
N VAL A 39 10.08 4.72 12.88
CA VAL A 39 10.53 3.32 12.94
C VAL A 39 11.47 3.17 14.12
N LEU A 40 10.96 2.60 15.21
CA LEU A 40 11.69 2.50 16.49
C LEU A 40 12.69 1.34 16.54
N ASN A 41 12.77 0.54 15.47
CA ASN A 41 13.73 -0.55 15.36
C ASN A 41 14.90 -0.10 14.48
N ASP A 42 16.11 -0.19 15.02
CA ASP A 42 17.33 0.31 14.36
C ASP A 42 17.63 -0.44 13.06
N GLU A 43 17.56 -1.77 13.07
CA GLU A 43 17.81 -2.59 11.89
C GLU A 43 16.81 -2.29 10.77
N ALA A 44 15.53 -2.07 11.10
CA ALA A 44 14.52 -1.68 10.13
C ALA A 44 14.80 -0.30 9.50
N ARG A 45 15.35 0.65 10.27
CA ARG A 45 15.78 1.95 9.70
C ARG A 45 16.93 1.78 8.72
N ASP A 46 17.91 0.96 9.04
CA ASP A 46 19.05 0.69 8.16
C ASP A 46 18.62 0.03 6.84
N LEU A 47 17.68 -0.92 6.92
CA LEU A 47 17.10 -1.54 5.73
C LEU A 47 16.36 -0.53 4.85
N LEU A 48 15.57 0.35 5.45
CA LEU A 48 14.84 1.39 4.72
C LEU A 48 15.79 2.41 4.09
N ALA A 49 16.83 2.84 4.81
CA ALA A 49 17.86 3.73 4.28
C ALA A 49 18.59 3.10 3.08
N THR A 50 18.95 1.83 3.19
CA THR A 50 19.59 1.07 2.09
C THR A 50 18.67 0.94 0.87
N ALA A 51 17.36 0.84 1.09
CA ALA A 51 16.36 0.84 0.03
C ALA A 51 16.10 2.23 -0.58
N GLY A 52 16.75 3.29 -0.08
CA GLY A 52 16.67 4.65 -0.60
C GLY A 52 15.67 5.57 0.14
N ALA A 53 15.14 5.14 1.29
CA ALA A 53 14.32 6.01 2.12
C ALA A 53 15.18 7.09 2.80
N HIS A 54 14.62 8.29 2.94
CA HIS A 54 15.26 9.36 3.72
C HIS A 54 15.01 9.12 5.22
N ILE A 55 16.08 9.21 6.02
CA ILE A 55 16.00 9.11 7.48
C ILE A 55 16.25 10.50 8.06
N ASP A 56 15.31 10.98 8.87
CA ASP A 56 15.41 12.24 9.60
C ASP A 56 15.07 11.99 11.09
N GLY A 57 15.92 12.48 12.00
CA GLY A 57 15.79 12.29 13.44
C GLY A 57 16.24 10.93 14.01
N VAL A 58 15.91 10.70 15.29
CA VAL A 58 16.10 9.43 16.03
C VAL A 58 14.84 8.99 16.75
#